data_AF-A0A2E8UMN5-F1
#
_entry.id   AF-A0A2E8UMN5-F1
#
_cell.length_a   1.000
_cell.length_b   1.000
_cell.length_c   1.000
_cell.angle_alpha   90.00
_cell.angle_beta   90.00
_cell.angle_gamma   90.00
#
_symmetry.space_group_name_H-M   'P 1'
#
loop_
_entity.id
_entity.type
_entity.pdbx_description
1 polymer ?
#
loop_
_entity_poly.entity_id
_entity_poly.type
_entity_poly.pdbx_seq_one_letter_code
_entity_poly.pdbx_strand_id
1 'polypeptide(L)' 'MKTRNKHRRGVTILELMLVVAIIGILMSMMLPVFAKALRKARNVGHENPNDPNGPRIAPSSVKPGQWDRD' A
#
# COMPACT_ATOMS: atom_id res chain seq x y z
N MET A 1 15.56 23.17 48.48
CA MET A 1 15.11 23.17 47.06
C MET A 1 15.74 21.97 46.36
N LYS A 2 14.93 20.99 45.90
CA LYS A 2 15.43 19.76 45.27
C LYS A 2 15.40 19.94 43.75
N THR A 3 16.54 20.25 43.15
CA THR A 3 16.68 20.44 41.71
C THR A 3 16.52 19.09 41.02
N ARG A 4 15.39 18.89 40.32
CA ARG A 4 15.18 17.71 39.50
C ARG A 4 16.10 17.79 38.28
N ASN A 5 17.26 17.13 38.36
CA ASN A 5 18.11 16.89 37.20
C ASN A 5 17.34 16.03 36.19
N LYS A 6 16.69 16.68 35.23
CA LYS A 6 16.14 16.01 34.05
C LYS A 6 17.32 15.49 33.24
N HIS A 7 17.65 14.22 33.42
CA HIS A 7 18.56 13.49 32.53
C HIS A 7 18.09 13.72 31.09
N ARG A 8 18.84 14.51 30.33
CA ARG A 8 18.65 14.64 28.89
C ARG A 8 19.08 13.31 28.28
N ARG A 9 18.11 12.44 27.97
CA ARG A 9 18.34 11.19 27.24
C ARG A 9 18.60 11.55 25.77
N GLY A 10 19.76 11.18 25.25
CA GLY A 10 20.02 11.19 23.81
C GLY A 10 19.36 9.98 23.16
N VAL A 11 18.87 10.13 21.92
CA VAL A 11 18.41 9.01 21.09
C VAL A 11 19.64 8.25 20.62
N THR A 12 19.64 6.94 20.82
CA THR A 12 20.74 6.10 20.30
C THR A 12 20.54 5.86 18.80
N ILE A 13 21.63 5.79 18.03
CA ILE A 13 21.56 5.41 16.60
C ILE A 13 20.92 4.03 16.46
N LEU A 14 21.17 3.13 17.43
CA LEU A 14 20.58 1.80 17.46
C LEU A 14 19.06 1.82 17.65
N GLU A 15 18.49 2.70 18.47
CA GLU A 15 17.03 2.84 18.58
C GLU A 15 16.41 3.22 17.25
N LEU A 16 16.98 4.23 16.57
CA LEU A 16 16.48 4.64 15.26
C LEU A 16 16.66 3.51 14.22
N MET A 17 17.83 2.89 14.19
CA MET A 17 18.16 1.84 13.22
C MET A 17 17.30 0.59 13.42
N LEU A 18 17.09 0.17 14.67
CA LEU A 18 16.26 -0.99 15.01
C LEU A 18 14.81 -0.78 14.60
N VAL A 19 14.28 0.44 14.76
CA VAL A 19 12.92 0.77 14.33
C VAL A 19 12.76 0.61 12.81
N VAL A 20 13.69 1.16 12.02
CA VAL A 20 13.62 1.04 10.56
C VAL A 20 13.80 -0.43 10.12
N ALA A 21 14.63 -1.20 10.81
CA ALA A 21 14.80 -2.63 10.56
C ALA A 21 13.49 -3.41 10.77
N ILE A 22 12.79 -3.18 11.89
CA ILE A 22 11.52 -3.83 12.20
C ILE A 22 10.45 -3.42 11.17
N ILE A 23 10.35 -2.13 10.84
CA ILE A 23 9.42 -1.65 9.82
C ILE A 23 9.71 -2.29 8.46
N GLY A 24 10.99 -2.43 8.09
CA GLY A 24 11.41 -3.07 6.84
C GLY A 24 10.96 -4.53 6.74
N ILE A 25 11.10 -5.30 7.83
CA ILE A 25 10.64 -6.70 7.89
C ILE A 25 9.13 -6.77 7.68
N LEU A 26 8.35 -5.96 8.41
CA LEU A 26 6.89 -5.91 8.26
C LEU A 26 6.46 -5.48 6.85
N MET A 27 7.09 -4.44 6.32
CA MET A 27 6.82 -3.92 4.98
C MET A 27 7.13 -4.96 3.91
N SER A 28 8.17 -5.81 4.07
CA SER A 28 8.49 -6.85 3.08
C SER A 28 7.33 -7.81 2.81
N MET A 29 6.52 -8.11 3.84
CA MET A 29 5.33 -8.96 3.71
C MET A 29 4.12 -8.18 3.17
N MET A 30 4.02 -6.88 3.48
CA MET A 30 2.91 -6.02 3.07
C MET A 30 3.01 -5.54 1.60
N LEU A 31 4.21 -5.21 1.13
CA LEU A 31 4.47 -4.71 -0.23
C LEU A 31 3.92 -5.61 -1.36
N PRO A 32 4.11 -6.95 -1.37
CA PRO A 32 3.58 -7.79 -2.44
C PRO A 32 2.05 -7.81 -2.47
N VAL A 33 1.40 -7.75 -1.31
CA VAL A 33 -0.07 -7.68 -1.20
C VAL A 33 -0.57 -6.33 -1.71
N PHE A 34 0.09 -5.24 -1.32
CA PHE A 34 -0.23 -3.91 -1.81
C PHE A 34 -0.08 -3.80 -3.34
N ALA A 35 0.97 -4.40 -3.91
CA ALA A 35 1.18 -4.41 -5.35
C ALA A 35 0.05 -5.13 -6.10
N LYS A 36 -0.46 -6.25 -5.57
CA LYS A 36 -1.62 -6.96 -6.15
C LYS A 36 -2.90 -6.14 -6.02
N ALA A 37 -3.16 -5.55 -4.85
CA ALA A 37 -4.33 -4.71 -4.62
C ALA A 37 -4.34 -3.48 -5.53
N LEU A 38 -3.19 -2.82 -5.71
CA LEU A 38 -3.07 -1.67 -6.61
C LEU A 38 -3.31 -2.05 -8.07
N ARG A 39 -2.79 -3.21 -8.53
CA ARG A 39 -3.11 -3.72 -9.88
C ARG A 39 -4.61 -3.93 -10.05
N LYS A 40 -5.27 -4.52 -9.05
CA LYS A 40 -6.73 -4.74 -9.10
C LYS A 40 -7.53 -3.44 -9.08
N ALA A 41 -7.11 -2.46 -8.28
CA ALA A 41 -7.74 -1.14 -8.26
C ALA A 41 -7.62 -0.40 -9.60
N ARG A 42 -6.49 -0.55 -10.30
CA ARG A 42 -6.28 0.02 -11.65
C ARG A 42 -7.10 -0.67 -12.74
N ASN A 43 -7.56 -1.88 -12.45
CA ASN A 43 -8.27 -2.76 -13.36
C ASN A 43 -9.80 -2.64 -13.26
N VAL A 44 -10.32 -1.82 -12.34
CA VAL A 44 -11.76 -1.64 -12.19
C VAL A 44 -12.35 -0.88 -13.39
N GLY A 45 -13.37 -1.47 -14.01
CA GLY A 45 -14.12 -0.86 -15.11
C GLY A 45 -15.20 0.10 -14.63
N HIS A 46 -15.74 0.89 -15.57
CA HIS A 46 -16.90 1.73 -15.33
C HIS A 46 -18.16 1.12 -15.97
N GLU A 47 -19.32 1.46 -15.42
CA GLU A 47 -20.63 1.06 -15.92
C GLU A 47 -21.07 2.02 -17.03
N ASN A 48 -21.56 1.51 -18.17
CA ASN A 48 -22.07 2.37 -19.23
C ASN A 48 -23.46 2.92 -18.85
N PRO A 49 -23.65 4.25 -18.68
CA PRO A 49 -24.94 4.81 -18.31
C PRO A 49 -26.03 4.62 -19.37
N ASN A 50 -25.62 4.50 -20.64
CA ASN A 50 -26.53 4.38 -21.78
C ASN A 50 -26.92 2.93 -22.10
N ASP A 51 -26.22 1.96 -21.49
CA ASP A 51 -26.53 0.54 -21.61
C ASP A 51 -26.25 -0.18 -20.28
N PRO A 52 -27.18 -0.08 -19.30
CA PRO A 52 -26.98 -0.61 -17.95
C PRO A 52 -26.94 -2.13 -17.87
N ASN A 53 -27.43 -2.84 -18.90
CA ASN A 53 -27.42 -4.30 -18.96
C ASN A 53 -26.25 -4.84 -19.81
N GLY A 54 -25.47 -3.95 -20.41
CA GLY A 54 -24.32 -4.29 -21.23
C GLY A 54 -23.08 -4.69 -20.41
N PRO A 55 -22.02 -5.19 -21.07
CA PRO A 55 -20.77 -5.51 -20.40
C PRO A 55 -20.15 -4.27 -19.73
N ARG A 56 -19.59 -4.45 -18.51
CA ARG A 56 -18.80 -3.39 -17.86
C ARG A 56 -17.64 -2.98 -18.76
N ILE A 57 -17.42 -1.68 -18.90
CA ILE A 57 -16.35 -1.15 -19.74
C ILE A 57 -15.03 -1.26 -18.97
N ALA A 58 -14.18 -2.15 -19.45
CA ALA A 58 -12.78 -2.26 -19.10
C ALA A 58 -12.10 -0.87 -19.07
N PRO A 59 -11.26 -0.54 -18.06
CA PRO A 59 -10.45 0.67 -18.14
C PRO A 59 -9.58 0.61 -19.40
N SER A 60 -9.44 1.75 -20.09
CA SER A 60 -8.75 1.87 -21.38
C SER A 60 -7.29 1.41 -21.36
N SER A 61 -6.70 1.30 -20.17
CA SER A 61 -5.37 0.77 -19.95
C SER A 61 -5.24 -0.74 -20.07
N VAL A 62 -6.34 -1.48 -20.18
CA VAL A 62 -6.32 -2.95 -20.26
C VAL A 62 -6.82 -3.43 -21.62
N LYS A 63 -6.03 -4.31 -22.23
CA LYS A 63 -6.36 -4.88 -23.54
C LYS A 63 -7.53 -5.85 -23.40
N PRO A 64 -8.50 -5.85 -24.34
CA PRO A 64 -9.57 -6.84 -24.36
C PRO A 64 -9.01 -8.27 -24.27
N GLY A 65 -9.56 -9.11 -23.38
CA GLY A 65 -9.12 -10.50 -23.17
C GLY A 65 -8.03 -10.71 -22.10
N GLN A 66 -7.61 -9.66 -21.40
CA GLN A 66 -6.60 -9.77 -20.32
C GLN A 66 -7.22 -9.99 -18.92
N TRP A 67 -8.55 -9.98 -18.80
CA TRP A 67 -9.28 -10.05 -17.52
C TRP A 67 -9.41 -11.45 -16.94
N ASP A 68 -9.32 -12.49 -17.78
CA ASP A 68 -9.54 -13.88 -17.39
C ASP A 68 -8.24 -14.59 -16.91
N ARG A 69 -7.18 -13.84 -16.60
CA ARG A 69 -5.85 -14.38 -16.26
C ARG A 69 -5.39 -14.03 -14.85
N ASP A 70 -6.21 -14.32 -13.85
CA ASP A 70 -5.87 -14.20 -12.43
C ASP A 70 -6.24 -15.48 -11.65
#